data_AF-A0A2K9BL85-F1
#
_entry.id   AF-A0A2K9BL85-F1
#
_cell.length_a   1.000
_cell.length_b   1.000
_cell.length_c   1.000
_cell.angle_alpha   90.00
_cell.angle_beta   90.00
_cell.angle_gamma   90.00
#
_symmetry.space_group_name_H-M   'P 1'
#
loop_
_entity.id
_entity.type
_entity.pdbx_description
1 polymer ?
#
loop_
_entity_poly.entity_id
_entity_poly.type
_entity_poly.pdbx_seq_one_letter_code
_entity_poly.pdbx_strand_id
1 'polypeptide(L)'
;MPALTLDDAFARNDDVAADVQRTVGQEMGRFGFTVVKTLITAIDPSDQVKNAMDSINAAQREKEATRQRAEAQRIQIETQAAAEAERNRLQGEGQANYRREIADGIVDQIKSLQAVGMNINDVNNVVLFNQYLDVMRSLSESGNAKTVVLPASTPGGYRDLYGQLVNAMETGKE
;
A
#
# COMPACT_ATOMS: atom_id res chain seq x y z
N MET A 1 28.94 -9.39 -3.83
CA MET A 1 29.75 -8.40 -4.58
C MET A 1 31.04 -9.05 -5.02
N PRO A 2 31.19 -9.49 -6.28
CA PRO A 2 32.49 -9.92 -6.77
C PRO A 2 33.20 -8.69 -7.33
N ALA A 3 33.96 -8.01 -6.47
CA ALA A 3 35.21 -7.47 -6.97
C ALA A 3 36.12 -8.70 -7.11
N LEU A 4 36.45 -9.11 -8.34
CA LEU A 4 37.75 -9.74 -8.52
C LEU A 4 38.74 -8.69 -8.02
N THR A 5 39.20 -8.88 -6.80
CA THR A 5 40.15 -7.99 -6.16
C THR A 5 41.38 -7.97 -7.04
N LEU A 6 41.89 -6.77 -7.30
CA LEU A 6 43.08 -6.50 -8.12
C LEU A 6 44.23 -7.50 -7.85
N ASP A 7 44.32 -8.02 -6.62
CA ASP A 7 45.23 -9.09 -6.18
C ASP A 7 45.14 -10.40 -6.99
N ASP A 8 43.96 -10.87 -7.41
CA ASP A 8 43.84 -12.11 -8.18
C ASP A 8 44.34 -11.94 -9.62
N ALA A 9 44.22 -10.74 -10.17
CA ALA A 9 44.77 -10.43 -11.50
C ALA A 9 46.29 -10.25 -11.44
N PHE A 10 46.82 -9.65 -10.36
CA PHE A 10 48.27 -9.51 -10.15
C PHE A 10 48.94 -10.85 -9.82
N ALA A 11 48.36 -11.67 -8.94
CA ALA A 11 48.87 -13.00 -8.61
C ALA A 11 48.97 -13.91 -9.85
N ARG A 12 47.94 -13.91 -10.70
CA ARG A 12 47.97 -14.68 -11.96
C ARG A 12 49.00 -14.14 -12.95
N ASN A 13 49.32 -12.84 -12.93
CA ASN A 13 50.33 -12.27 -13.81
C ASN A 13 51.74 -12.70 -13.38
N ASP A 14 52.03 -12.67 -12.08
CA ASP A 14 53.31 -13.10 -11.54
C ASP A 14 53.54 -14.61 -11.72
N ASP A 15 52.50 -15.42 -11.51
CA ASP A 15 52.55 -16.87 -11.74
C ASP A 15 52.83 -17.22 -13.22
N VAL A 16 52.15 -16.54 -14.15
CA VAL A 16 52.36 -16.73 -15.59
C VAL A 16 53.76 -16.25 -16.00
N ALA A 17 54.23 -15.13 -15.44
CA ALA A 17 55.57 -14.61 -15.75
C ALA A 17 56.68 -15.58 -15.31
N ALA A 18 56.50 -16.24 -14.15
CA ALA A 18 57.40 -17.27 -13.64
C ALA A 18 57.38 -18.55 -14.49
N ASP A 19 56.21 -19.00 -14.94
CA ASP A 19 56.08 -20.17 -15.81
C ASP A 19 56.73 -19.95 -17.19
N VAL A 20 56.54 -18.75 -17.76
CA VAL A 20 57.19 -18.34 -19.01
C VAL A 20 58.71 -18.23 -18.82
N GLN A 21 59.19 -17.67 -17.70
CA GLN A 21 60.63 -17.56 -17.42
C GLN A 21 61.31 -18.93 -17.39
N ARG A 22 60.69 -19.91 -16.75
CA ARG A 22 61.21 -21.27 -16.62
C ARG A 22 61.26 -21.97 -17.98
N THR A 23 60.20 -21.86 -18.77
CA THR A 23 60.08 -22.53 -20.07
C THR A 23 61.02 -21.92 -21.11
N VAL A 24 60.99 -20.59 -21.26
CA VAL A 24 61.83 -19.87 -22.23
C VAL A 24 63.29 -19.85 -21.78
N GLY A 25 63.56 -19.74 -20.47
CA GLY A 25 64.91 -19.74 -19.91
C GLY A 25 65.67 -21.04 -20.15
N GLN A 26 65.00 -22.20 -20.09
CA GLN A 26 65.63 -23.49 -20.41
C GLN A 26 66.03 -23.61 -21.88
N GLU A 27 65.16 -23.18 -22.80
CA GLU A 27 65.48 -23.22 -24.24
C GLU A 27 66.54 -22.19 -24.62
N MET A 28 66.47 -20.97 -24.07
CA MET A 28 67.46 -19.91 -24.32
C MET A 28 68.85 -20.26 -23.74
N GLY A 29 68.90 -21.01 -22.64
CA GLY A 29 70.14 -21.51 -22.06
C GLY A 29 70.92 -22.43 -23.00
N ARG A 30 70.25 -23.19 -23.87
CA ARG A 30 70.90 -24.03 -24.90
C ARG A 30 71.64 -23.22 -25.95
N PHE A 31 71.26 -21.96 -26.14
CA PHE A 31 71.87 -21.03 -27.08
C PHE A 31 72.85 -20.05 -26.39
N GLY A 32 73.14 -20.23 -25.10
CA GLY A 32 74.09 -19.41 -24.35
C GLY A 32 73.50 -18.11 -23.78
N PHE A 33 72.18 -17.92 -23.82
CA PHE A 33 71.51 -16.73 -23.27
C PHE A 33 70.90 -17.02 -21.89
N THR A 34 71.03 -16.07 -20.95
CA THR A 34 70.41 -16.16 -19.61
C THR A 34 69.26 -15.16 -19.49
N VAL A 35 68.05 -15.67 -19.22
CA VAL A 35 66.85 -14.83 -19.04
C VAL A 35 66.77 -14.38 -17.57
N VAL A 36 66.97 -13.07 -17.34
CA VAL A 36 67.00 -12.49 -15.98
C VAL A 36 65.60 -12.18 -15.43
N LYS A 37 64.69 -11.69 -16.28
CA LYS A 37 63.30 -11.37 -15.90
C LYS A 37 62.40 -11.37 -17.13
N THR A 38 61.20 -11.93 -16.99
CA THR A 38 60.11 -11.80 -17.97
C THR A 38 59.07 -10.82 -17.43
N LEU A 39 58.71 -9.81 -18.23
CA LEU A 39 57.65 -8.87 -17.91
C LEU A 39 56.47 -9.12 -18.84
N ILE A 40 55.28 -9.35 -18.28
CA ILE A 40 54.05 -9.42 -19.07
C ILE A 40 53.56 -7.98 -19.28
N THR A 41 53.53 -7.53 -20.53
CA THR A 41 53.18 -6.15 -20.88
C THR A 41 51.68 -5.92 -20.98
N ALA A 42 50.92 -6.90 -21.49
CA ALA A 42 49.46 -6.88 -21.53
C ALA A 42 48.92 -8.30 -21.77
N ILE A 43 47.83 -8.65 -21.08
CA ILE A 43 47.02 -9.83 -21.40
C ILE A 43 45.77 -9.30 -22.09
N ASP A 44 45.66 -9.51 -23.40
CA ASP A 44 44.49 -9.13 -24.17
C ASP A 44 43.64 -10.37 -24.47
N PRO A 45 42.58 -10.66 -23.70
CA PRO A 45 41.70 -11.78 -24.00
C PRO A 45 40.96 -11.51 -25.31
N SER A 46 40.62 -12.56 -26.05
CA SER A 46 39.86 -12.42 -27.29
C SER A 46 38.52 -11.73 -27.05
N ASP A 47 38.04 -10.98 -28.04
CA ASP A 47 36.80 -10.20 -27.93
C ASP A 47 35.58 -11.08 -27.57
N GLN A 48 35.57 -12.35 -28.01
CA GLN A 48 34.55 -13.31 -27.60
C GLN A 48 34.53 -13.57 -26.09
N VAL A 49 35.70 -13.67 -25.46
CA VAL A 49 35.81 -13.90 -24.01
C VAL A 49 35.40 -12.64 -23.24
N LYS A 50 35.79 -11.45 -23.70
CA LYS A 50 35.35 -10.18 -23.08
C LYS A 50 33.83 -10.07 -23.10
N ASN A 51 33.21 -10.27 -24.26
CA ASN A 51 31.76 -10.21 -24.40
C ASN A 51 31.03 -11.25 -23.53
N ALA A 52 31.58 -12.47 -23.44
CA ALA A 52 31.03 -13.52 -22.58
C ALA A 52 31.13 -13.15 -21.09
N MET A 53 32.28 -12.63 -20.66
CA MET A 53 32.50 -12.18 -19.28
C MET A 53 31.61 -11.01 -18.91
N ASP A 54 31.45 -10.04 -19.80
CA ASP A 54 30.56 -8.88 -19.60
C ASP A 54 29.10 -9.33 -19.51
N SER A 55 28.69 -10.28 -20.35
CA SER A 55 27.33 -10.85 -20.32
C SER A 55 27.06 -11.60 -19.02
N ILE A 56 28.03 -12.38 -18.51
CA ILE A 56 27.92 -13.10 -17.23
C ILE A 56 27.81 -12.09 -16.08
N ASN A 57 28.66 -11.07 -16.07
CA ASN A 57 28.65 -10.04 -15.04
C ASN A 57 27.36 -9.22 -15.07
N ALA A 58 26.85 -8.88 -16.26
CA ALA A 58 25.58 -8.20 -16.44
C ALA A 58 24.42 -9.06 -15.90
N ALA A 59 24.35 -10.34 -16.27
CA ALA A 59 23.32 -11.25 -15.80
C ALA A 59 23.37 -11.47 -14.28
N GLN A 60 24.57 -11.54 -13.69
CA GLN A 60 24.74 -11.69 -12.24
C GLN A 60 24.30 -10.43 -11.49
N ARG A 61 24.67 -9.24 -11.99
CA ARG A 61 24.20 -7.96 -11.44
C ARG A 61 22.69 -7.81 -11.58
N GLU A 62 22.12 -8.20 -12.71
CA GLU A 62 20.69 -8.15 -12.95
C GLU A 62 19.93 -9.10 -12.01
N LYS A 63 20.45 -10.31 -11.78
CA LYS A 63 19.90 -11.27 -10.82
C LYS A 63 19.92 -10.72 -9.40
N GLU A 64 21.03 -10.12 -8.97
CA GLU A 64 21.13 -9.47 -7.66
C GLU A 64 20.14 -8.30 -7.54
N ALA A 65 20.07 -7.42 -8.55
CA ALA A 65 19.13 -6.30 -8.58
C ALA A 65 17.68 -6.77 -8.54
N THR A 66 17.33 -7.82 -9.28
CA THR A 66 15.98 -8.41 -9.30
C THR A 66 15.62 -9.00 -7.95
N ARG A 67 16.55 -9.71 -7.30
CA ARG A 67 16.34 -10.24 -5.94
C ARG A 67 16.08 -9.12 -4.93
N GLN A 68 16.88 -8.06 -4.97
CA GLN A 68 16.70 -6.90 -4.10
C GLN A 68 15.36 -6.20 -4.35
N ARG A 69 14.95 -6.03 -5.62
CA ARG A 69 13.63 -5.46 -5.96
C ARG A 69 12.48 -6.33 -5.46
N ALA A 70 12.56 -7.65 -5.65
CA ALA A 70 11.53 -8.58 -5.16
C ALA A 70 11.41 -8.55 -3.64
N GLU A 71 12.55 -8.47 -2.93
CA GLU A 71 12.57 -8.36 -1.48
C GLU A 71 12.00 -7.02 -0.99
N ALA A 72 12.36 -5.91 -1.65
CA ALA A 72 11.76 -4.61 -1.36
C ALA A 72 10.24 -4.61 -1.57
N GLN A 73 9.75 -5.21 -2.66
CA GLN A 73 8.31 -5.37 -2.91
C GLN A 73 7.63 -6.22 -1.83
N ARG A 74 8.26 -7.32 -1.40
CA ARG A 74 7.72 -8.16 -0.31
C ARG A 74 7.54 -7.34 0.97
N ILE A 75 8.59 -6.60 1.37
CA ILE A 75 8.57 -5.75 2.57
C ILE A 75 7.50 -4.67 2.45
N GLN A 76 7.38 -4.04 1.27
CA GLN A 76 6.36 -3.03 1.03
C GLN A 76 4.94 -3.58 1.20
N ILE A 77 4.64 -4.74 0.59
CA ILE A 77 3.33 -5.38 0.68
C ILE A 77 3.01 -5.78 2.12
N GLU A 78 3.96 -6.37 2.84
CA GLU A 78 3.79 -6.77 4.23
C GLU A 78 3.53 -5.57 5.14
N THR A 79 4.28 -4.49 4.95
CA THR A 79 4.11 -3.24 5.72
C THR A 79 2.76 -2.60 5.43
N GLN A 80 2.36 -2.55 4.16
CA GLN A 80 1.06 -2.04 3.73
C GLN A 80 -0.08 -2.86 4.35
N ALA A 81 0.00 -4.20 4.28
CA ALA A 81 -1.01 -5.09 4.83
C ALA A 81 -1.13 -4.97 6.35
N ALA A 82 0.01 -4.87 7.05
CA ALA A 82 0.03 -4.65 8.50
C ALA A 82 -0.60 -3.30 8.87
N ALA A 83 -0.27 -2.24 8.14
CA ALA A 83 -0.86 -0.91 8.35
C ALA A 83 -2.39 -0.90 8.09
N GLU A 84 -2.85 -1.60 7.05
CA GLU A 84 -4.28 -1.71 6.75
C GLU A 84 -5.04 -2.53 7.79
N ALA A 85 -4.47 -3.64 8.26
CA ALA A 85 -5.04 -4.44 9.34
C ALA A 85 -5.18 -3.61 10.63
N GLU A 86 -4.14 -2.87 10.99
CA GLU A 86 -4.15 -2.01 12.18
C GLU A 86 -5.15 -0.85 12.06
N ARG A 87 -5.23 -0.22 10.88
CA ARG A 87 -6.23 0.81 10.59
C ARG A 87 -7.65 0.26 10.78
N ASN A 88 -7.93 -0.93 10.24
CA ASN A 88 -9.25 -1.54 10.35
C ASN A 88 -9.58 -1.91 11.80
N ARG A 89 -8.60 -2.39 12.59
CA ARG A 89 -8.74 -2.66 14.02
C ARG A 89 -9.11 -1.38 14.78
N LEU A 90 -8.32 -0.32 14.62
CA LEU A 90 -8.56 0.97 15.27
C LEU A 90 -9.92 1.58 14.87
N GLN A 91 -10.31 1.45 13.60
CA GLN A 91 -11.62 1.90 13.13
C GLN A 91 -12.78 1.12 13.79
N GLY A 92 -12.64 -0.21 13.88
CA GLY A 92 -13.63 -1.07 14.55
C GLY A 92 -13.75 -0.76 16.04
N GLU A 93 -12.62 -0.56 16.72
CA GLU A 93 -12.59 -0.13 18.13
C GLU A 93 -13.23 1.24 18.33
N GLY A 94 -12.90 2.20 17.46
CA GLY A 94 -13.52 3.53 17.46
C GLY A 94 -15.03 3.45 17.29
N GLN A 95 -15.52 2.63 16.36
CA GLN A 95 -16.96 2.47 16.13
C GLN A 95 -17.66 1.78 17.31
N ALA A 96 -17.05 0.75 17.90
CA ALA A 96 -17.62 0.07 19.07
C ALA A 96 -17.68 1.00 20.29
N ASN A 97 -16.62 1.76 20.54
CA ASN A 97 -16.58 2.74 21.61
C ASN A 97 -17.59 3.86 21.38
N TYR A 98 -17.70 4.38 20.15
CA TYR A 98 -18.70 5.37 19.78
C TYR A 98 -20.14 4.86 20.03
N ARG A 99 -20.44 3.60 19.67
CA ARG A 99 -21.76 3.01 19.95
C ARG A 99 -22.04 2.87 21.44
N ARG A 100 -21.02 2.53 22.25
CA ARG A 100 -21.15 2.45 23.71
C ARG A 100 -21.48 3.82 24.30
N GLU A 101 -20.73 4.85 23.91
CA GLU A 101 -20.94 6.21 24.40
C GLU A 101 -22.33 6.76 24.04
N ILE A 102 -22.84 6.46 22.84
CA ILE A 102 -24.22 6.81 22.45
C ILE A 102 -25.23 6.11 23.36
N ALA A 103 -25.07 4.79 23.58
CA ALA A 103 -26.01 4.03 24.40
C ALA A 103 -26.04 4.56 25.84
N ASP A 104 -24.87 4.83 26.41
CA ASP A 104 -24.72 5.39 27.75
C ASP A 104 -25.35 6.80 27.82
N GLY A 105 -25.12 7.65 26.81
CA GLY A 105 -25.74 8.97 26.69
C GLY A 105 -27.27 8.92 26.61
N ILE A 106 -27.84 7.96 25.87
CA ILE A 106 -29.30 7.76 25.79
C ILE A 106 -29.85 7.33 27.16
N VAL A 107 -29.17 6.43 27.86
CA VAL A 107 -29.58 5.99 29.20
C VAL A 107 -29.59 7.16 30.19
N ASP A 108 -28.59 8.02 30.15
CA ASP A 108 -28.51 9.20 31.02
C ASP A 108 -29.58 10.25 30.66
N GLN A 109 -29.87 10.43 29.37
CA GLN A 109 -31.00 11.26 28.92
C GLN A 109 -32.33 10.72 29.48
N ILE A 110 -32.59 9.41 29.37
CA ILE A 110 -33.82 8.78 29.91
C ILE A 110 -33.92 8.99 31.42
N LYS A 111 -32.83 8.77 32.17
CA LYS A 111 -32.81 9.00 33.63
C LYS A 111 -33.10 10.46 33.98
N SER A 112 -32.54 11.41 33.24
CA SER A 112 -32.77 12.84 33.46
C SER A 112 -34.24 13.21 33.24
N LEU A 113 -34.89 12.64 32.23
CA LEU A 113 -36.29 12.91 31.89
C LEU A 113 -37.25 12.21 32.85
N GLN A 114 -36.91 11.02 33.34
CA GLN A 114 -37.65 10.32 34.40
C GLN A 114 -37.60 11.09 35.72
N ALA A 115 -36.47 11.72 36.06
CA ALA A 115 -36.33 12.53 37.27
C ALA A 115 -37.22 13.80 37.27
N VAL A 116 -37.64 14.27 36.09
CA VAL A 116 -38.56 15.41 35.92
C VAL A 116 -40.04 14.97 35.88
N GLY A 117 -40.32 13.66 36.02
CA GLY A 117 -41.68 13.13 36.15
C GLY A 117 -42.45 12.92 34.85
N MET A 118 -41.77 12.92 33.68
CA MET A 118 -42.41 12.61 32.40
C MET A 118 -42.56 11.09 32.17
N ASN A 119 -43.69 10.68 31.61
CA ASN A 119 -43.93 9.29 31.20
C ASN A 119 -42.99 8.89 30.04
N ILE A 120 -42.43 7.68 30.12
CA ILE A 120 -41.46 7.14 29.14
C ILE A 120 -42.00 7.17 27.69
N ASN A 121 -43.31 7.04 27.52
CA ASN A 121 -43.97 7.09 26.21
C ASN A 121 -43.91 8.49 25.56
N ASP A 122 -44.08 9.55 26.35
CA ASP A 122 -44.03 10.93 25.85
C ASP A 122 -42.58 11.33 25.52
N VAL A 123 -41.63 10.85 26.33
CA VAL A 123 -40.19 11.01 26.08
C VAL A 123 -39.76 10.34 24.78
N ASN A 124 -40.21 9.10 24.53
CA ASN A 124 -39.87 8.37 23.30
C ASN A 124 -40.39 9.11 22.05
N ASN A 125 -41.60 9.67 22.12
CA ASN A 125 -42.16 10.47 21.02
C ASN A 125 -41.34 11.74 20.74
N VAL A 126 -40.86 12.44 21.79
CA VAL A 126 -40.02 13.64 21.63
C VAL A 126 -38.63 13.29 21.06
N VAL A 127 -38.04 12.17 21.47
CA VAL A 127 -36.74 11.70 20.94
C VAL A 127 -36.87 11.32 19.46
N LEU A 128 -37.91 10.57 19.09
CA LEU A 128 -38.17 10.18 17.70
C LEU A 128 -38.43 11.39 16.79
N PHE A 129 -39.15 12.41 17.30
CA PHE A 129 -39.38 13.64 16.56
C PHE A 129 -38.10 14.45 16.35
N ASN A 130 -37.24 14.56 17.37
CA ASN A 130 -35.92 15.20 17.21
C ASN A 130 -35.03 14.44 16.23
N GLN A 131 -34.99 13.11 16.30
CA GLN A 131 -34.20 12.31 15.36
C GLN A 131 -34.70 12.44 13.91
N TYR A 132 -36.02 12.56 13.72
CA TYR A 132 -36.58 12.89 12.41
C TYR A 132 -36.10 14.26 11.89
N LEU A 133 -36.08 15.29 12.75
CA LEU A 133 -35.60 16.62 12.38
C LEU A 133 -34.09 16.64 12.07
N ASP A 134 -33.28 15.91 12.83
CA ASP A 134 -31.84 15.79 12.56
C ASP A 134 -31.57 15.07 11.23
N VAL A 135 -32.34 14.01 10.93
CA VAL A 135 -32.26 13.35 9.62
C VAL A 135 -32.69 14.32 8.52
N MET A 136 -33.78 15.08 8.69
CA MET A 136 -34.21 16.10 7.71
C MET A 136 -33.13 17.17 7.48
N ARG A 137 -32.49 17.64 8.56
CA ARG A 137 -31.40 18.61 8.47
C ARG A 137 -30.18 18.06 7.74
N SER A 138 -29.76 16.83 8.07
CA SER A 138 -28.62 16.19 7.40
C SER A 138 -28.87 15.94 5.90
N LEU A 139 -30.12 15.63 5.54
CA LEU A 139 -30.56 15.51 4.14
C LEU A 139 -30.61 16.87 3.43
N SER A 140 -30.97 17.94 4.14
CA SER A 140 -31.00 19.32 3.63
C SER A 140 -29.60 19.91 3.39
N GLU A 141 -28.60 19.53 4.20
CA GLU A 141 -27.22 20.04 4.10
C GLU A 141 -26.38 19.26 3.06
N SER A 142 -26.90 18.14 2.54
CA SER A 142 -26.29 17.35 1.47
C SER A 142 -26.28 18.11 0.13
N GLY A 143 -25.09 18.31 -0.46
CA GLY A 143 -24.89 19.10 -1.69
C GLY A 143 -25.56 18.60 -2.97
N ASN A 144 -26.31 17.48 -2.93
CA ASN A 144 -27.08 16.93 -4.04
C ASN A 144 -28.59 16.87 -3.74
N ALA A 145 -29.10 17.79 -2.92
CA ALA A 145 -30.49 17.81 -2.45
C ALA A 145 -31.52 17.98 -3.60
N LYS A 146 -31.95 16.85 -4.17
CA LYS A 146 -33.26 16.63 -4.80
C LYS A 146 -33.95 15.45 -4.12
N THR A 147 -34.00 15.42 -2.79
CA THR A 147 -34.66 14.36 -2.04
C THR A 147 -35.95 14.89 -1.44
N VAL A 148 -37.09 14.53 -2.06
CA VAL A 148 -38.42 14.72 -1.47
C VAL A 148 -38.63 13.61 -0.44
N VAL A 149 -38.60 13.95 0.84
CA VAL A 149 -38.93 13.01 1.91
C VAL A 149 -40.44 12.98 2.06
N LEU A 150 -41.07 11.96 1.48
CA LEU A 150 -42.48 11.66 1.73
C LEU A 150 -42.59 10.94 3.09
N PRO A 151 -43.34 11.48 4.06
CA PRO A 151 -43.57 10.81 5.33
C PRO A 151 -44.49 9.60 5.11
N ALA A 152 -43.87 8.46 4.81
CA ALA A 152 -44.55 7.17 4.76
C ALA A 152 -44.68 6.59 6.18
N SER A 153 -45.45 7.26 7.04
CA SER A 153 -45.77 6.72 8.37
C SER A 153 -47.25 6.89 8.69
N THR A 154 -48.12 6.46 7.75
CA THR A 154 -49.42 5.83 8.04
C THR A 154 -50.07 5.41 6.72
N PRO A 155 -50.67 4.20 6.62
CA PRO A 155 -51.44 3.77 5.45
C PRO A 155 -52.56 4.74 5.03
N GLY A 156 -53.02 5.62 5.94
CA GLY A 156 -53.96 6.71 5.65
C GLY A 156 -53.35 7.91 4.91
N GLY A 157 -52.10 8.27 5.19
CA GLY A 157 -51.42 9.42 4.58
C GLY A 157 -51.19 9.28 3.07
N TYR A 158 -51.09 8.05 2.57
CA TYR A 158 -50.98 7.77 1.13
C TYR A 158 -52.24 8.15 0.34
N ARG A 159 -53.44 7.93 0.90
CA ARG A 159 -54.69 8.34 0.24
C ARG A 159 -54.84 9.85 0.20
N ASP A 160 -54.42 10.52 1.27
CA ASP A 160 -54.51 11.97 1.39
C ASP A 160 -53.53 12.67 0.45
N LEU A 161 -52.29 12.17 0.36
CA LEU A 161 -51.30 12.65 -0.61
C LEU A 161 -51.76 12.39 -2.06
N TYR A 162 -52.32 11.21 -2.35
CA TYR A 162 -52.87 10.93 -3.68
C TYR A 162 -54.01 11.88 -4.04
N GLY A 163 -54.93 12.14 -3.10
CA GLY A 163 -56.02 13.10 -3.27
C GLY A 163 -55.53 14.53 -3.50
N GLN A 164 -54.54 14.98 -2.73
CA GLN A 164 -53.95 16.31 -2.89
C GLN A 164 -53.20 16.46 -4.22
N LEU A 165 -52.50 15.42 -4.69
CA LEU A 165 -51.79 15.43 -5.98
C LEU A 165 -52.76 15.45 -7.17
N VAL A 166 -53.85 14.69 -7.10
CA VAL A 166 -54.89 14.67 -8.13
C VAL A 166 -55.64 16.01 -8.17
N ASN A 167 -56.03 16.54 -7.02
CA ASN A 167 -56.71 17.84 -6.93
C ASN A 167 -55.81 18.98 -7.42
N ALA A 168 -54.53 18.98 -7.07
CA ALA A 168 -53.57 19.98 -7.55
C ALA A 168 -53.32 19.91 -9.07
N MET A 169 -53.36 18.71 -9.66
CA MET A 169 -53.29 18.55 -11.11
C MET A 169 -54.57 19.00 -11.84
N GLU A 170 -55.74 18.92 -11.19
CA GLU A 170 -57.00 19.44 -11.71
C GLU A 170 -57.08 20.98 -11.58
N THR A 171 -56.62 21.56 -10.47
CA THR A 171 -56.57 23.03 -10.30
C THR A 171 -55.50 23.71 -11.14
N GLY A 172 -54.50 22.98 -11.63
CA GLY A 172 -53.49 23.49 -12.57
C GLY A 172 -53.93 23.48 -14.05
N LYS A 173 -55.18 23.12 -14.35
CA LYS A 173 -55.74 23.08 -15.71
C LYS A 173 -56.79 24.17 -16.01
N GLU A 174 -57.05 25.09 -15.10
CA GLU A 174 -57.77 26.35 -15.37
C GLU A 174 -56.82 27.54 -15.53
#